data_AF-A0A8C1MPK2-F1
#
_entry.id   AF-A0A8C1MPK2-F1
#
_cell.length_a   1.000
_cell.length_b   1.000
_cell.length_c   1.000
_cell.angle_alpha   90.00
_cell.angle_beta   90.00
_cell.angle_gamma   90.00
#
_symmetry.space_group_name_H-M   'P 1'
#
loop_
_entity.id
_entity.type
_entity.pdbx_description
1 polymer ?
#
loop_
_entity_poly.entity_id
_entity_poly.type
_entity_poly.pdbx_seq_one_letter_code
_entity_poly.pdbx_strand_id
1 'polypeptide(L)'
;MFRTEKVTKLVPENLLKKRKAYQTIKATQAKLALKQKRKVQKGIPLKFKRMEEFFKNSKRRNRDETRLARLKQRPPLPMPPAKNSLAFAVRIREVKGVSPKVMKAIQMLRLRKIFSGTFVKVSKASIKML
;
A
#
# COMPACT_ATOMS: atom_id res chain seq x y z
N MET A 1 41.41 70.56 5.19
CA MET A 1 41.09 69.18 4.77
C MET A 1 40.21 69.24 3.54
N PHE A 2 40.75 68.95 2.34
CA PHE A 2 39.95 68.94 1.12
C PHE A 2 39.05 67.70 1.09
N ARG A 3 37.74 67.92 1.11
CA ARG A 3 36.73 66.86 0.94
C ARG A 3 36.59 66.62 -0.56
N THR A 4 37.08 65.49 -1.04
CA THR A 4 36.89 65.09 -2.44
C THR A 4 35.42 64.73 -2.67
N GLU A 5 34.75 65.47 -3.55
CA GLU A 5 33.38 65.17 -3.94
C GLU A 5 33.36 63.86 -4.74
N LYS A 6 32.61 62.88 -4.23
CA LYS A 6 32.42 61.60 -4.92
C LYS A 6 31.56 61.82 -6.16
N VAL A 7 32.21 61.91 -7.32
CA VAL A 7 31.54 61.91 -8.62
C VAL A 7 30.83 60.56 -8.80
N THR A 8 29.51 60.54 -8.60
CA THR A 8 28.66 59.40 -8.94
C THR A 8 28.55 59.32 -10.46
N LYS A 9 29.29 58.39 -11.07
CA LYS A 9 29.13 58.10 -12.50
C LYS A 9 27.67 57.72 -12.76
N LEU A 10 27.00 58.40 -13.68
CA LEU A 10 25.63 58.11 -14.12
C LEU A 10 25.61 56.72 -14.77
N VAL A 11 25.19 55.71 -14.01
CA VAL A 11 25.06 54.34 -14.51
C VAL A 11 23.66 54.15 -15.07
N PRO A 12 23.50 53.65 -16.31
CA PRO A 12 22.20 53.39 -16.89
C PRO A 12 21.36 52.45 -16.01
N GLU A 13 20.09 52.77 -15.83
CA GLU A 13 19.16 52.03 -14.97
C GLU A 13 19.05 50.54 -15.38
N ASN A 14 19.09 50.27 -16.68
CA ASN A 14 19.09 48.92 -17.24
C ASN A 14 20.26 48.07 -16.76
N LEU A 15 21.43 48.68 -16.56
CA LEU A 15 22.62 47.99 -16.09
C LEU A 15 22.51 47.65 -14.60
N LEU A 16 21.91 48.55 -13.79
CA LEU A 16 21.62 48.30 -12.38
C LEU A 16 20.59 47.17 -12.21
N LYS A 17 19.53 47.15 -13.02
CA LYS A 17 18.53 46.08 -13.04
C LYS A 17 19.15 44.72 -13.40
N LYS A 18 20.01 44.67 -14.43
CA LYS A 18 20.76 43.46 -14.81
C LYS A 18 21.68 42.97 -13.69
N ARG A 19 22.39 43.87 -13.00
CA ARG A 19 23.26 43.52 -11.86
C ARG A 19 22.47 42.92 -10.70
N LYS A 20 21.34 43.51 -10.33
CA LYS A 20 20.46 42.99 -9.27
C LYS A 20 19.92 41.61 -9.63
N ALA A 21 19.42 41.42 -10.86
CA ALA A 21 18.93 40.12 -11.33
C ALA A 21 20.05 39.05 -11.35
N TYR A 22 21.27 39.42 -11.77
CA TYR A 22 22.39 38.50 -11.74
C TYR A 22 22.79 38.09 -10.31
N GLN A 23 22.78 39.04 -9.37
CA GLN A 23 23.06 38.76 -7.96
C GLN A 23 22.02 37.81 -7.34
N THR A 24 20.73 37.99 -7.64
CA THR A 24 19.67 37.09 -7.14
C THR A 24 19.81 35.69 -7.73
N ILE A 25 20.06 35.57 -9.03
CA ILE A 25 20.30 34.28 -9.70
C ILE A 25 21.53 33.57 -9.10
N LYS A 26 22.62 34.30 -8.87
CA LYS A 26 23.83 33.72 -8.29
C LYS A 26 23.60 33.25 -6.86
N ALA A 27 22.85 34.01 -6.06
CA ALA A 27 22.50 33.63 -4.69
C ALA A 27 21.59 32.40 -4.63
N THR A 28 20.59 32.30 -5.52
CA THR A 28 19.71 31.13 -5.58
C THR A 28 20.45 29.87 -6.03
N GLN A 29 21.31 29.98 -7.04
CA GLN A 29 22.17 28.87 -7.49
C GLN A 29 23.10 28.38 -6.37
N ALA A 30 23.75 29.30 -5.64
CA ALA A 30 24.60 28.95 -4.52
C ALA A 30 23.82 28.21 -3.40
N LYS A 31 22.61 28.68 -3.09
CA LYS A 31 21.73 28.04 -2.10
C LYS A 31 21.30 26.63 -2.53
N LEU A 32 20.96 26.46 -3.80
CA LEU A 32 20.60 25.14 -4.36
C LEU A 32 21.79 24.18 -4.34
N ALA A 33 22.96 24.63 -4.74
CA ALA A 33 24.19 23.85 -4.70
C ALA A 33 24.53 23.38 -3.27
N LEU A 34 24.39 24.24 -2.27
CA LEU A 34 24.57 23.86 -0.85
C LEU A 34 23.54 22.82 -0.40
N LYS A 35 22.27 22.96 -0.79
CA LYS A 35 21.22 21.99 -0.44
C LYS A 35 21.48 20.62 -1.08
N GLN A 36 21.95 20.60 -2.32
CA GLN A 36 22.34 19.36 -3.02
C GLN A 36 23.57 18.72 -2.36
N LYS A 37 24.62 19.50 -2.07
CA LYS A 37 25.80 19.00 -1.32
C LYS A 37 25.42 18.41 0.03
N ARG A 38 24.52 19.04 0.79
CA ARG A 38 24.01 18.49 2.07
C ARG A 38 23.25 17.18 1.91
N LYS A 39 22.51 16.98 0.82
CA LYS A 39 21.83 15.71 0.53
C LYS A 39 22.83 14.60 0.21
N VAL A 40 23.88 14.93 -0.54
CA VAL A 40 24.94 13.98 -0.93
C VAL A 40 25.88 13.66 0.24
N GLN A 41 26.26 14.67 1.05
CA GLN A 41 27.12 14.50 2.24
C GLN A 41 26.51 13.63 3.33
N LYS A 42 25.18 13.54 3.42
CA LYS A 42 24.52 12.59 4.33
C LYS A 42 24.83 11.13 3.99
N GLY A 43 25.51 10.88 2.86
CA GLY A 43 25.81 9.56 2.35
C GLY A 43 24.54 8.87 1.89
N ILE A 44 24.67 7.96 0.92
CA ILE A 44 23.71 6.86 0.85
C ILE A 44 24.12 6.00 2.05
N PRO A 45 23.33 5.92 3.15
CA PRO A 45 23.65 4.97 4.18
C PRO A 45 23.69 3.62 3.50
N LEU A 46 24.88 3.00 3.44
CA LEU A 46 25.03 1.64 2.93
C LEU A 46 24.02 0.81 3.71
N LYS A 47 22.95 0.40 3.03
CA LYS A 47 21.81 -0.28 3.63
C LYS A 47 22.19 -1.75 3.82
N PHE A 48 23.35 -2.00 4.41
CA PHE A 48 23.65 -3.31 4.97
C PHE A 48 22.59 -3.54 6.03
N LYS A 49 21.69 -4.49 5.75
CA LYS A 49 20.87 -5.06 6.82
C LYS A 49 21.86 -5.49 7.89
N ARG A 50 21.76 -4.91 9.09
CA ARG A 50 22.58 -5.37 10.21
C ARG A 50 22.35 -6.87 10.33
N MET A 51 23.41 -7.63 10.61
CA MET A 51 23.31 -9.08 10.87
C MET A 51 22.16 -9.40 11.84
N GLU A 52 21.94 -8.56 12.85
CA GLU A 52 20.82 -8.63 13.78
C GLU A 52 19.44 -8.63 13.12
N GLU A 53 19.21 -7.78 12.12
CA GLU A 53 17.95 -7.72 11.38
C GLU A 53 17.75 -8.98 10.54
N PHE A 54 18.81 -9.51 9.94
CA PHE A 54 18.76 -10.77 9.21
C PHE A 54 18.36 -11.93 10.14
N PHE A 55 19.00 -12.04 11.31
CA PHE A 55 18.63 -13.03 12.34
C PHE A 55 17.20 -12.87 12.84
N LYS A 56 16.75 -11.63 13.11
CA LYS A 56 15.36 -11.35 13.52
C LYS A 56 14.35 -11.77 12.45
N ASN A 57 14.62 -11.45 11.19
CA ASN A 57 13.74 -11.80 10.07
C ASN A 57 13.71 -13.31 9.83
N SER A 58 14.84 -13.99 9.93
CA SER A 58 14.93 -15.46 9.82
C SER A 58 14.13 -16.15 10.94
N LYS A 59 14.32 -15.73 12.20
CA LYS A 59 13.54 -16.27 13.34
C LYS A 59 12.04 -16.01 13.18
N ARG A 60 11.64 -14.82 12.70
CA ARG A 60 10.24 -14.49 12.44
C ARG A 60 9.65 -15.40 11.35
N ARG A 61 10.36 -15.58 10.25
CA ARG A 61 9.97 -16.45 9.14
C ARG A 61 9.75 -17.89 9.59
N ASN A 62 10.69 -18.45 10.34
CA ASN A 62 10.60 -19.83 10.82
C ASN A 62 9.43 -20.03 11.81
N ARG A 63 9.17 -19.03 12.68
CA ARG A 63 7.97 -19.03 13.53
C ARG A 63 6.67 -18.99 12.73
N ASP A 64 6.63 -18.21 11.66
CA ASP A 64 5.45 -18.13 10.78
C ASP A 64 5.23 -19.43 10.00
N GLU A 65 6.28 -20.03 9.46
CA GLU A 65 6.20 -21.34 8.79
C GLU A 65 5.69 -22.41 9.75
N THR A 66 6.22 -22.44 10.98
CA THR A 66 5.75 -23.34 12.04
C THR A 66 4.28 -23.08 12.41
N ARG A 67 3.88 -21.80 12.53
CA ARG A 67 2.49 -21.41 12.81
C ARG A 67 1.54 -21.87 11.69
N LEU A 68 1.93 -21.70 10.44
CA LEU A 68 1.16 -22.12 9.28
C LEU A 68 1.05 -23.65 9.20
N ALA A 69 2.13 -24.38 9.47
CA ALA A 69 2.11 -25.84 9.55
C ALA A 69 1.17 -26.33 10.65
N ARG A 70 1.22 -25.73 11.85
CA ARG A 70 0.28 -26.04 12.94
C ARG A 70 -1.16 -25.72 12.58
N LEU A 71 -1.41 -24.63 11.87
CA LEU A 71 -2.76 -24.24 11.46
C LEU A 71 -3.35 -25.20 10.42
N LYS A 72 -2.51 -25.78 9.54
CA LYS A 72 -2.92 -26.85 8.60
C LYS A 72 -3.25 -28.16 9.31
N GLN A 73 -2.52 -28.49 10.37
CA GLN A 73 -2.74 -29.70 11.17
C GLN A 73 -3.85 -29.54 12.22
N ARG A 74 -4.20 -28.29 12.58
CA ARG A 74 -5.26 -28.01 13.54
C ARG A 74 -6.59 -28.50 12.94
N PRO A 75 -7.28 -29.47 13.57
CA PRO A 75 -8.58 -29.86 13.09
C PRO A 75 -9.51 -28.64 13.10
N PRO A 76 -10.42 -28.51 12.12
CA PRO A 76 -11.41 -27.44 12.13
C PRO A 76 -12.13 -27.46 13.47
N LEU A 77 -12.47 -26.27 13.99
CA LEU A 77 -13.30 -26.16 15.19
C LEU A 77 -14.53 -27.07 14.99
N PRO A 78 -14.90 -27.89 16.00
CA PRO A 78 -16.10 -28.69 15.91
C PRO A 78 -17.26 -27.77 15.52
N MET A 79 -18.00 -28.14 14.48
CA MET A 79 -19.19 -27.40 14.09
C MET A 79 -20.08 -27.23 15.34
N PRO A 80 -20.59 -26.03 15.63
CA PRO A 80 -21.50 -25.85 16.74
C PRO A 80 -22.66 -26.86 16.61
N PRO A 81 -23.05 -27.54 17.71
CA PRO A 81 -24.11 -28.54 17.66
C PRO A 81 -25.39 -27.91 17.11
N ALA A 82 -26.10 -28.67 16.27
CA ALA A 82 -27.21 -28.18 15.45
C ALA A 82 -28.31 -27.50 16.27
N LYS A 83 -28.34 -26.16 16.29
CA LYS A 83 -29.48 -25.38 16.81
C LYS A 83 -30.15 -24.53 15.72
N ASN A 84 -29.57 -24.47 14.53
CA ASN A 84 -30.00 -23.53 13.50
C ASN A 84 -30.63 -24.31 12.35
N SER A 85 -31.96 -24.44 12.36
CA SER A 85 -32.72 -25.12 11.32
C SER A 85 -32.71 -24.37 9.97
N LEU A 86 -32.23 -23.13 9.95
CA LEU A 86 -32.33 -22.20 8.83
C LEU A 86 -30.98 -21.52 8.54
N ALA A 87 -30.60 -21.49 7.26
CA ALA A 87 -29.45 -20.75 6.75
C ALA A 87 -29.90 -19.71 5.73
N PHE A 88 -29.17 -18.60 5.62
CA PHE A 88 -29.37 -17.58 4.58
C PHE A 88 -28.21 -17.65 3.59
N ALA A 89 -28.50 -18.07 2.35
CA ALA A 89 -27.51 -18.17 1.29
C ALA A 89 -27.55 -16.94 0.39
N VAL A 90 -26.39 -16.36 0.07
CA VAL A 90 -26.26 -15.16 -0.80
C VAL A 90 -25.32 -15.46 -1.95
N ARG A 91 -25.71 -15.05 -3.17
CA ARG A 91 -24.85 -15.17 -4.35
C ARG A 91 -23.92 -13.96 -4.48
N ILE A 92 -22.61 -14.20 -4.37
CA ILE A 92 -21.60 -13.13 -4.38
C ILE A 92 -20.91 -12.98 -5.75
N ARG A 93 -20.90 -14.04 -6.57
CA ARG A 93 -20.19 -14.07 -7.87
C ARG A 93 -21.13 -14.32 -9.05
N GLU A 94 -20.69 -13.89 -10.23
CA GLU A 94 -21.30 -14.24 -11.50
C GLU A 94 -21.06 -15.72 -11.87
N VAL A 95 -21.84 -16.25 -12.81
CA VAL A 95 -21.81 -17.68 -13.22
C VAL A 95 -20.68 -17.97 -14.24
N LYS A 96 -19.91 -16.96 -14.65
CA LYS A 96 -18.84 -17.10 -15.65
C LYS A 96 -17.73 -18.03 -15.15
N GLY A 97 -17.49 -19.13 -15.87
CA GLY A 97 -16.43 -20.11 -15.55
C GLY A 97 -16.78 -21.09 -14.43
N VAL A 98 -18.05 -21.17 -14.01
CA VAL A 98 -18.52 -22.10 -12.99
C VAL A 98 -18.86 -23.46 -13.61
N SER A 99 -18.57 -24.56 -12.90
CA SER A 99 -18.87 -25.90 -13.40
C SER A 99 -20.39 -26.14 -13.55
N PRO A 100 -20.84 -26.98 -14.51
CA PRO A 100 -22.27 -27.23 -14.73
C PRO A 100 -23.00 -27.78 -13.50
N LYS A 101 -22.29 -28.52 -12.63
CA LYS A 101 -22.84 -29.06 -11.38
C LYS A 101 -23.21 -27.94 -10.41
N VAL A 102 -22.33 -26.94 -10.26
CA VAL A 102 -22.56 -25.78 -9.39
C VAL A 102 -23.63 -24.86 -9.99
N MET A 103 -23.67 -24.70 -11.32
CA MET A 103 -24.76 -23.98 -11.99
C MET A 103 -26.13 -24.57 -11.68
N LYS A 104 -26.26 -25.91 -11.73
CA LYS A 104 -27.49 -26.60 -11.34
C LYS A 104 -27.83 -26.38 -9.86
N ALA A 105 -26.85 -26.38 -8.96
CA ALA A 105 -27.07 -26.10 -7.54
C ALA A 105 -27.60 -24.68 -7.30
N ILE A 106 -26.98 -23.68 -7.92
CA ILE A 106 -27.42 -22.27 -7.84
C ILE A 106 -28.85 -22.10 -8.37
N GLN A 107 -29.19 -22.79 -9.46
CA GLN A 107 -30.53 -22.75 -10.06
C GLN A 107 -31.58 -23.40 -9.14
N MET A 108 -31.26 -24.54 -8.52
CA MET A 108 -32.14 -25.21 -7.54
C MET A 108 -32.40 -24.34 -6.31
N LEU A 109 -31.37 -23.62 -5.84
CA LEU A 109 -31.49 -22.64 -4.75
C LEU A 109 -32.17 -21.33 -5.17
N ARG A 110 -32.56 -21.17 -6.45
CA ARG A 110 -33.23 -19.98 -7.00
C ARG A 110 -32.39 -18.68 -6.97
N LEU A 111 -31.06 -18.79 -6.91
CA LEU A 111 -30.14 -17.65 -6.85
C LEU A 111 -29.77 -17.12 -8.25
N ARG A 112 -30.74 -16.53 -8.96
CA ARG A 112 -30.59 -16.12 -10.37
C ARG A 112 -29.81 -14.80 -10.56
N LYS A 113 -29.99 -13.83 -9.67
CA LYS A 113 -29.34 -12.50 -9.75
C LYS A 113 -28.08 -12.47 -8.88
N ILE A 114 -27.13 -11.59 -9.19
CA ILE A 114 -26.03 -11.30 -8.27
C ILE A 114 -26.59 -10.57 -7.04
N PHE A 115 -26.02 -10.84 -5.86
CA PHE A 115 -26.48 -10.33 -4.57
C PHE A 115 -27.93 -10.68 -4.19
N SER A 116 -28.56 -11.65 -4.87
CA SER A 116 -29.81 -12.25 -4.37
C SER A 116 -29.52 -13.24 -3.25
N GLY A 117 -30.47 -13.39 -2.33
CA GLY A 117 -30.40 -14.38 -1.25
C GLY A 117 -31.69 -15.16 -1.05
N THR A 118 -31.57 -16.36 -0.48
CA THR A 118 -32.69 -17.26 -0.18
C THR A 118 -32.48 -17.94 1.17
N PHE A 119 -33.56 -18.13 1.92
CA PHE A 119 -33.56 -18.94 3.12
C PHE A 119 -33.61 -20.43 2.75
N VAL A 120 -32.74 -21.24 3.35
CA VAL A 120 -32.60 -22.67 3.09
C VAL A 120 -32.69 -23.43 4.41
N LYS A 121 -33.59 -24.42 4.46
CA LYS A 121 -33.65 -25.33 5.60
C LYS A 121 -32.38 -26.18 5.64
N VAL A 122 -31.72 -26.19 6.79
CA VAL A 122 -30.46 -26.91 6.99
C VAL A 122 -30.76 -28.41 7.09
N SER A 123 -30.34 -29.15 6.07
CA SER A 123 -30.40 -30.62 6.00
C SER A 123 -29.06 -31.17 5.55
N LYS A 124 -28.81 -32.47 5.76
CA LYS A 124 -27.58 -33.13 5.27
C LYS A 124 -27.37 -32.93 3.77
N ALA A 125 -28.46 -32.89 2.99
CA ALA A 125 -28.40 -32.64 1.55
C ALA A 125 -28.09 -31.16 1.25
N SER A 126 -28.79 -30.23 1.91
CA SER A 126 -28.59 -28.78 1.72
C SER A 126 -27.14 -28.36 2.01
N ILE A 127 -26.53 -28.91 3.07
CA ILE A 127 -25.13 -28.63 3.43
C ILE A 127 -24.14 -29.14 2.38
N LYS A 128 -24.42 -30.29 1.74
CA LYS A 128 -23.56 -30.82 0.66
C LYS A 128 -23.68 -30.03 -0.64
N MET A 129 -24.76 -29.26 -0.82
CA MET A 129 -25.02 -28.46 -2.01
C MET A 129 -24.46 -27.03 -1.91
N LEU A 130 -24.40 -26.48 -0.69
CA LEU A 130 -23.77 -25.20 -0.36
C LEU A 130 -22.24 -25.33 -0.38
#